data_AF-A0A935LSX0-F1
#
_entry.id   AF-A0A935LSX0-F1
#
_cell.length_a   1.000
_cell.length_b   1.000
_cell.length_c   1.000
_cell.angle_alpha   90.00
_cell.angle_beta   90.00
_cell.angle_gamma   90.00
#
_symmetry.space_group_name_H-M   'P 1'
#
loop_
_entity.id
_entity.type
_entity.pdbx_description
1 polymer ?
#
loop_
_entity_poly.entity_id
_entity_poly.type
_entity_poly.pdbx_seq_one_letter_code
_entity_poly.pdbx_strand_id
1 'polypeptide(L)'
;MQIIAALEGTYDQNTFSHVREDYITFYLKSSAPPYNTVDSTSLYMYTCFLFNSVIFKNAPDGNYYIAVKHRNTIETWSSAPVSLTNGISWSS
;
A
#
# COMPACT_ATOMS: atom_id res chain seq x y z
N MET A 1 2.33 9.69 -6.08
CA MET A 1 2.06 9.83 -4.63
C MET A 1 2.83 8.73 -3.90
N GLN A 2 3.44 9.04 -2.76
CA GLN A 2 4.25 8.09 -1.99
C GLN A 2 3.51 7.74 -0.69
N ILE A 3 3.33 6.44 -0.44
CA ILE A 3 2.83 5.89 0.83
C ILE A 3 3.96 5.08 1.44
N ILE A 4 4.22 5.29 2.74
CA ILE A 4 5.16 4.52 3.55
C ILE A 4 4.36 3.60 4.46
N ALA A 5 4.66 2.30 4.45
CA ALA A 5 3.93 1.29 5.23
C ALA A 5 4.90 0.34 5.95
N ALA A 6 4.59 0.04 7.21
CA ALA A 6 5.38 -0.81 8.11
C ALA A 6 4.50 -1.89 8.76
N LEU A 7 5.09 -3.06 9.04
CA LEU A 7 4.46 -4.16 9.78
C LEU A 7 4.92 -4.19 11.25
N GLU A 8 4.02 -3.92 12.18
CA GLU A 8 4.28 -3.82 13.64
C GLU A 8 4.93 -5.05 14.30
N GLY A 9 4.91 -6.23 13.67
CA GLY A 9 5.55 -7.45 14.21
C GLY A 9 7.03 -7.62 13.87
N THR A 10 7.54 -6.85 12.91
CA THR A 10 8.95 -6.92 12.46
C THR A 10 9.59 -5.54 12.37
N TYR A 11 8.87 -4.50 12.79
CA TYR A 11 9.31 -3.11 12.78
C TYR A 11 10.18 -2.81 14.01
N ASP A 12 11.40 -2.37 13.77
CA ASP A 12 12.31 -1.77 14.75
C ASP A 12 12.21 -0.25 14.65
N GLN A 13 11.59 0.36 15.66
CA GLN A 13 11.39 1.80 15.74
C GLN A 13 12.70 2.60 15.83
N ASN A 14 13.79 2.01 16.31
CA ASN A 14 15.06 2.72 16.52
C ASN A 14 15.82 2.89 15.20
N THR A 15 15.73 1.89 14.33
CA THR A 15 16.36 1.89 13.01
C THR A 15 15.38 2.23 11.89
N PHE A 16 14.10 2.41 12.22
CA PHE A 16 12.99 2.64 11.30
C PHE A 16 12.85 1.48 10.30
N SER A 17 12.91 0.24 10.81
CA SER A 17 13.35 -0.86 9.98
C SER A 17 12.77 -2.27 10.13
N HIS A 18 12.75 -3.05 9.05
CA HIS A 18 12.35 -4.47 9.06
C HIS A 18 13.53 -5.44 9.15
N VAL A 19 13.40 -6.51 9.96
CA VAL A 19 14.48 -7.50 10.19
C VAL A 19 14.62 -8.55 9.07
N ARG A 20 13.68 -8.61 8.12
CA ARG A 20 13.66 -9.62 7.05
C ARG A 20 12.98 -9.09 5.80
N GLU A 21 13.45 -9.54 4.64
CA GLU A 21 12.81 -9.27 3.35
C GLU A 21 11.37 -9.81 3.31
N ASP A 22 10.44 -8.99 2.83
CA ASP A 22 9.04 -9.39 2.73
C ASP A 22 8.30 -8.73 1.57
N TYR A 23 7.10 -9.27 1.26
CA TYR A 23 6.19 -8.73 0.26
C TYR A 23 4.87 -8.35 0.92
N ILE A 24 4.50 -7.08 0.79
CA ILE A 24 3.17 -6.57 1.18
C ILE A 24 2.37 -6.33 -0.10
N THR A 25 1.15 -6.85 -0.16
CA THR A 25 0.23 -6.58 -1.26
C THR A 25 -0.78 -5.53 -0.84
N PHE A 26 -0.92 -4.51 -1.66
CA PHE A 26 -1.88 -3.43 -1.52
C PHE A 26 -2.96 -3.60 -2.57
N TYR A 27 -4.21 -3.44 -2.14
CA TYR A 27 -5.40 -3.46 -2.97
C TYR A 27 -6.12 -2.13 -2.85
N LEU A 28 -6.59 -1.65 -3.98
CA LEU A 28 -7.42 -0.47 -4.08
C LEU A 28 -8.85 -0.96 -4.31
N LYS A 29 -9.73 -0.71 -3.35
CA LYS A 29 -11.10 -1.22 -3.34
C LYS A 29 -12.07 -0.08 -3.66
N SER A 30 -13.10 -0.37 -4.46
CA SER A 30 -14.18 0.59 -4.75
C SER A 30 -14.76 1.17 -3.45
N SER A 31 -15.18 2.43 -3.46
CA SER A 31 -15.85 3.07 -2.33
C SER A 31 -17.34 2.69 -2.20
N ALA A 32 -17.91 2.06 -3.23
CA ALA A 32 -19.29 1.60 -3.26
C ALA A 32 -19.38 0.06 -3.21
N PRO A 33 -20.40 -0.50 -2.54
CA PRO A 33 -20.68 -1.93 -2.58
C PRO A 33 -20.78 -2.44 -4.04
N PRO A 34 -20.23 -3.61 -4.38
CA PRO A 34 -19.69 -4.65 -3.49
C PRO A 34 -18.20 -4.49 -3.13
N TYR A 35 -17.65 -3.28 -3.20
CA TYR A 35 -16.25 -2.96 -2.83
C TYR A 35 -15.20 -3.78 -3.60
N ASN A 36 -15.45 -3.99 -4.90
CA ASN A 36 -14.56 -4.73 -5.78
C ASN A 36 -13.13 -4.18 -5.77
N THR A 37 -12.14 -5.06 -5.95
CA THR A 37 -10.75 -4.65 -6.19
C THR A 37 -10.64 -3.98 -7.55
N VAL A 38 -10.23 -2.72 -7.57
CA VAL A 38 -10.02 -1.88 -8.76
C VAL A 38 -8.60 -2.04 -9.28
N ASP A 39 -7.61 -2.02 -8.39
CA ASP A 39 -6.21 -2.23 -8.74
C ASP A 39 -5.47 -2.93 -7.58
N SER A 40 -4.32 -3.53 -7.89
CA SER A 40 -3.48 -4.19 -6.91
C SER A 40 -2.01 -4.08 -7.27
N THR A 41 -1.16 -4.02 -6.27
CA THR A 41 0.28 -3.85 -6.46
C THR A 41 0.99 -4.36 -5.22
N SER A 42 2.19 -4.90 -5.42
CA SER A 42 2.97 -5.51 -4.35
C SER A 42 4.25 -4.74 -4.15
N LEU A 43 4.59 -4.53 -2.89
CA LEU A 43 5.81 -3.89 -2.46
C LEU A 43 6.77 -4.94 -1.93
N TYR A 44 7.92 -5.04 -2.57
CA TYR A 44 9.04 -5.80 -2.03
C TYR A 44 9.83 -4.90 -1.06
N MET A 45 9.88 -5.31 0.20
CA MET A 45 10.65 -4.64 1.23
C MET A 45 12.01 -5.33 1.34
N TYR A 46 12.96 -4.88 0.51
CA TYR A 46 14.32 -5.41 0.46
C TYR A 46 15.19 -4.92 1.62
N THR A 47 14.98 -3.68 2.07
CA THR A 47 15.80 -3.08 3.11
C THR A 47 14.98 -2.80 4.34
N CYS A 48 15.66 -2.87 5.47
CA CYS A 48 15.32 -2.29 6.75
C CYS A 48 14.50 -1.00 6.55
N PHE A 49 14.92 0.00 5.77
CA PHE A 49 14.26 1.31 5.76
C PHE A 49 12.90 1.40 5.03
N LEU A 50 11.99 2.15 5.63
CA LEU A 50 10.61 2.43 5.18
C LEU A 50 10.48 3.49 4.06
N PHE A 51 11.37 3.53 3.07
CA PHE A 51 11.29 4.53 1.99
C PHE A 51 10.57 4.06 0.73
N ASN A 52 10.06 2.82 0.73
CA ASN A 52 9.48 2.24 -0.45
C ASN A 52 8.08 2.82 -0.71
N SER A 53 7.83 3.24 -1.96
CA SER A 53 6.56 3.77 -2.41
C SER A 53 5.89 2.82 -3.39
N VAL A 54 4.55 2.86 -3.43
CA VAL A 54 3.76 1.99 -4.27
C VAL A 54 2.87 2.83 -5.18
N ILE A 55 2.84 2.49 -6.47
CA ILE A 55 2.06 3.20 -7.49
C ILE A 55 1.00 2.25 -8.04
N PHE A 56 -0.26 2.68 -7.98
CA PHE A 56 -1.38 2.06 -8.69
C PHE A 56 -1.44 2.66 -10.09
N LYS A 57 -1.11 1.87 -11.11
CA LYS A 57 -0.98 2.36 -12.49
C LYS A 57 -2.31 2.34 -13.26
N ASN A 58 -3.25 1.52 -12.81
CA ASN A 58 -4.47 1.24 -13.56
C ASN A 58 -5.73 1.84 -12.90
N ALA A 59 -5.60 2.38 -11.70
CA ALA A 59 -6.69 3.03 -10.99
C ALA A 59 -6.94 4.46 -11.53
N PRO A 60 -8.16 4.80 -11.98
CA PRO A 60 -8.54 6.18 -12.26
C PRO A 60 -8.58 7.03 -11.00
N ASP A 61 -8.57 8.35 -11.17
CA ASP A 61 -8.79 9.29 -10.07
C ASP A 61 -10.12 9.00 -9.37
N GLY A 62 -10.13 9.01 -8.04
CA GLY A 62 -11.33 8.71 -7.27
C GLY A 62 -11.08 8.41 -5.81
N ASN A 63 -12.16 8.09 -5.10
CA ASN A 63 -12.14 7.73 -3.70
C ASN A 63 -12.19 6.21 -3.55
N TYR A 64 -11.23 5.65 -2.84
CA TYR A 64 -11.06 4.20 -2.70
C TYR A 64 -10.68 3.81 -1.28
N TYR A 65 -11.11 2.63 -0.85
CA TYR A 65 -10.53 2.03 0.35
C TYR A 65 -9.18 1.40 0.02
N ILE A 66 -8.23 1.56 0.93
CA ILE A 66 -6.92 0.92 0.81
C ILE A 66 -6.97 -0.34 1.67
N ALA A 67 -6.84 -1.50 1.04
CA ALA A 67 -6.73 -2.77 1.73
C ALA A 67 -5.29 -3.29 1.66
N VAL A 68 -4.72 -3.66 2.80
CA VAL A 68 -3.35 -4.13 2.94
C VAL A 68 -3.37 -5.57 3.41
N LYS A 69 -2.65 -6.44 2.71
CA LYS A 69 -2.50 -7.84 3.07
C LYS A 69 -1.03 -8.23 3.07
N HIS A 70 -0.64 -8.95 4.10
CA HIS A 70 0.71 -9.43 4.27
C HIS A 70 0.72 -10.92 4.61
N ARG A 71 1.23 -11.79 3.72
CA ARG A 71 1.30 -13.25 3.92
C ARG A 71 0.02 -13.86 4.53
N ASN A 72 0.14 -14.45 5.72
CA ASN A 72 -0.91 -15.13 6.49
C ASN A 72 -1.57 -14.20 7.53
N THR A 73 -1.47 -12.87 7.36
CA THR A 73 -2.19 -11.93 8.20
C THR A 73 -3.61 -11.70 7.69
N ILE A 74 -4.43 -11.13 8.58
CA ILE A 74 -5.72 -10.57 8.23
C ILE A 74 -5.48 -9.38 7.29
N GLU A 75 -6.40 -9.21 6.32
CA GLU A 75 -6.44 -8.02 5.46
C GLU A 75 -7.04 -6.85 6.25
N THR A 76 -6.31 -5.74 6.33
CA THR A 76 -6.77 -4.52 7.00
C THR A 76 -7.13 -3.45 5.99
N TRP A 77 -8.19 -2.69 6.28
CA TRP A 77 -8.73 -1.68 5.40
C TRP A 77 -8.58 -0.30 6.04
N SER A 78 -8.47 0.74 5.21
CA SER A 78 -8.62 2.12 5.67
C SER A 78 -10.01 2.32 6.28
N SER A 79 -10.10 3.11 7.35
CA SER A 79 -11.36 3.38 8.04
C SER A 79 -12.35 4.21 7.20
N ALA A 80 -11.85 4.95 6.21
CA ALA A 80 -12.61 5.74 5.27
C ALA A 80 -12.01 5.63 3.86
N PRO A 81 -12.78 5.94 2.80
CA PRO A 81 -12.23 6.09 1.47
C PRO A 81 -11.20 7.23 1.43
N VAL A 82 -10.08 6.98 0.77
CA VAL A 82 -9.02 7.95 0.55
C VAL A 82 -9.15 8.46 -0.88
N SER A 83 -9.09 9.79 -1.05
CA SER A 83 -9.04 10.42 -2.36
C SER A 83 -7.66 10.20 -2.96
N LEU A 84 -7.63 9.56 -4.13
CA LEU A 84 -6.42 9.25 -4.87
C LEU A 84 -6.51 9.93 -6.24
N THR A 85 -5.48 10.69 -6.56
CA THR A 85 -5.26 11.27 -7.89
C THR A 85 -4.04 10.62 -8.52
N ASN A 86 -4.12 10.37 -9.82
CA ASN A 86 -3.03 9.83 -10.61
C ASN A 86 -1.90 10.85 -10.57
N GLY A 87 -0.74 10.44 -10.06
CA GLY A 87 0.42 11.31 -10.02
C GLY A 87 0.95 11.45 -11.44
N ILE A 88 1.04 12.68 -11.94
CA ILE A 88 1.78 12.98 -13.18
C ILE A 88 3.21 12.46 -12.98
N SER A 89 3.55 11.34 -13.62
CA SER A 89 4.91 10.86 -13.68
C SER A 89 5.67 11.77 -14.63
N TRP A 90 6.45 12.70 -14.09
CA TRP A 90 7.43 13.46 -14.86
C TRP A 90 8.46 12.48 -15.39
N SER A 91 8.36 12.09 -16.66
CA SER A 91 9.47 11.47 -17.37
C SER A 91 10.49 12.57 -17.65
N SER A 92 11.52 12.65 -16.81
CA SER A 92 12.78 13.31 -17.18
C SER A 92 13.52 12.46 -18.20
#